data_AF-A0A341ELH0-F1
#
_entry.id   AF-A0A341ELH0-F1
#
_cell.length_a   1.000
_cell.length_b   1.000
_cell.length_c   1.000
_cell.angle_alpha   90.00
_cell.angle_beta   90.00
_cell.angle_gamma   90.00
#
_symmetry.space_group_name_H-M   'P 1'
#
loop_
_entity.id
_entity.type
_entity.pdbx_description
1 polymer ?
#
loop_
_entity_poly.entity_id
_entity_poly.type
_entity_poly.pdbx_seq_one_letter_code
_entity_poly.pdbx_strand_id
1 'polypeptide(L)'
;MIRPGFLSPAERRELVSCVRSQREDHGIARRANAILLLDDGKSCHAIAEFLYLDDDTIRGWYKTYREAGWDALSFDGWKGGQSRMTADQEAALCDWLKDRFCRSTVEIMAHISEKFGLRCSHSGCIKLLARLGFEYRKPKALPRVASTEKQASFITMYQSLLAELGADEAVYFADAVHPEYQTKPAYGWVKTGSHPAVTTTAGRGRVNIHGAVNLETFDAPFVEPTTVDGVSATQLLAKIEERNPDKRLIHVIWDNAAYHKGPDVREFLARPECRIHLIQLRPYCPHLNPIERLWAVMHQHVTHNRHYPNQKQFANAILKFFRKTIPNEWKSFRDQVSDNFRVIN
;
A
#
# COMPACT_ATOMS: atom_id res chain seq x y z
N MET A 1 -45.86 47.06 -16.81
CA MET A 1 -45.32 47.43 -15.48
C MET A 1 -45.81 46.38 -14.49
N ILE A 2 -44.92 45.73 -13.74
CA ILE A 2 -45.28 44.73 -12.74
C ILE A 2 -45.87 45.49 -11.53
N ARG A 3 -47.04 45.06 -11.05
CA ARG A 3 -47.70 45.72 -9.90
C ARG A 3 -47.07 45.22 -8.60
N PRO A 4 -46.75 46.09 -7.63
CA PRO A 4 -46.22 45.67 -6.33
C PRO A 4 -47.28 44.89 -5.52
N GLY A 5 -46.84 44.13 -4.53
CA GLY A 5 -47.71 43.39 -3.62
C GLY A 5 -48.41 42.19 -4.26
N PHE A 6 -47.73 41.48 -5.16
CA PHE A 6 -48.23 40.27 -5.80
C PHE A 6 -47.91 39.00 -5.02
N LEU A 7 -47.04 39.07 -4.01
CA LEU A 7 -46.73 37.97 -3.11
C LEU A 7 -47.69 37.91 -1.93
N SER A 8 -48.14 36.71 -1.57
CA SER A 8 -48.81 36.47 -0.29
C SER A 8 -47.82 36.60 0.89
N PRO A 9 -48.31 36.86 2.11
CA PRO A 9 -47.46 36.88 3.30
C PRO A 9 -46.72 35.57 3.58
N ALA A 10 -47.21 34.43 3.08
CA ALA A 10 -46.53 33.15 3.18
C ALA A 10 -45.36 33.05 2.19
N GLU A 11 -45.61 33.31 0.91
CA GLU A 11 -44.59 33.29 -0.16
C GLU A 11 -43.46 34.30 0.11
N ARG A 12 -43.81 35.51 0.56
CA ARG A 12 -42.82 36.54 0.88
C ARG A 12 -41.90 36.11 2.03
N ARG A 13 -42.43 35.39 3.05
CA ARG A 13 -41.61 34.87 4.15
C ARG A 13 -40.66 33.76 3.70
N GLU A 14 -41.14 32.88 2.82
CA GLU A 14 -40.34 31.80 2.24
C GLU A 14 -39.15 32.35 1.43
N LEU A 15 -39.40 33.30 0.52
CA LEU A 15 -38.35 33.94 -0.28
C LEU A 15 -37.36 34.73 0.58
N VAL A 16 -37.82 35.42 1.63
CA VAL A 16 -36.94 36.12 2.58
C VAL A 16 -36.06 35.14 3.35
N SER A 17 -36.58 33.97 3.73
CA SER A 17 -35.80 32.92 4.37
C SER A 17 -34.71 32.39 3.43
N CYS A 18 -35.04 32.19 2.15
CA CYS A 18 -34.10 31.76 1.12
C CYS A 18 -32.95 32.76 0.93
N VAL A 19 -33.24 34.06 0.80
CA VAL A 19 -32.19 35.09 0.63
C VAL A 19 -31.29 35.24 1.86
N ARG A 20 -31.81 35.00 3.06
CA ARG A 20 -31.05 35.11 4.32
C ARG A 20 -30.25 33.86 4.68
N SER A 21 -30.48 32.74 3.99
CA SER A 21 -29.76 31.50 4.21
C SER A 21 -28.30 31.64 3.76
N GLN A 22 -27.36 31.42 4.68
CA GLN A 22 -25.92 31.42 4.36
C GLN A 22 -25.47 30.17 3.60
N ARG A 23 -26.36 29.18 3.43
CA ARG A 23 -26.07 27.88 2.81
C ARG A 23 -26.76 27.69 1.46
N GLU A 24 -27.56 28.66 1.03
CA GLU A 24 -28.29 28.56 -0.23
C GLU A 24 -27.37 28.74 -1.43
N ASP A 25 -27.71 28.09 -2.53
CA ASP A 25 -27.01 28.30 -3.79
C ASP A 25 -27.16 29.77 -4.23
N HIS A 26 -26.04 30.37 -4.65
CA HIS A 26 -25.98 31.78 -5.03
C HIS A 26 -26.95 32.11 -6.18
N GLY A 27 -27.18 31.18 -7.11
CA GLY A 27 -28.15 31.32 -8.18
C GLY A 27 -29.59 31.36 -7.67
N ILE A 28 -29.93 30.48 -6.72
CA ILE A 28 -31.26 30.40 -6.09
C ILE A 28 -31.55 31.66 -5.27
N ALA A 29 -30.64 32.06 -4.38
CA ALA A 29 -30.81 33.26 -3.56
C ALA A 29 -30.94 34.54 -4.42
N ARG A 30 -30.20 34.62 -5.53
CA ARG A 30 -30.28 35.75 -6.46
C ARG A 30 -31.63 35.84 -7.18
N ARG A 31 -32.23 34.70 -7.57
CA ARG A 31 -33.58 34.65 -8.15
C ARG A 31 -34.65 35.04 -7.12
N ALA A 32 -34.54 34.57 -5.88
CA ALA A 32 -35.45 34.95 -4.79
C ALA A 32 -35.40 36.47 -4.52
N ASN A 33 -34.20 37.05 -4.49
CA ASN A 33 -34.00 38.48 -4.26
C ASN A 33 -34.65 39.33 -5.37
N ALA A 34 -34.52 38.90 -6.64
CA ALA A 34 -35.17 39.59 -7.75
C ALA A 34 -36.71 39.60 -7.62
N ILE A 35 -37.33 38.49 -7.22
CA ILE A 35 -38.79 38.42 -7.03
C ILE A 35 -39.25 39.31 -5.87
N LEU A 36 -38.51 39.35 -4.75
CA LEU A 36 -38.81 40.24 -3.62
C LEU A 36 -38.72 41.72 -4.02
N LEU A 37 -37.69 42.10 -4.78
CA LEU A 37 -37.53 43.49 -5.23
C LEU A 37 -38.61 43.92 -6.23
N LEU A 38 -39.09 42.99 -7.06
CA LEU A 38 -40.25 43.23 -7.92
C LEU A 38 -41.53 43.43 -7.11
N ASP A 39 -41.73 42.64 -6.05
CA ASP A 39 -42.87 42.76 -5.14
C ASP A 39 -42.85 44.10 -4.37
N ASP A 40 -41.65 44.58 -4.03
CA ASP A 40 -41.39 45.91 -3.44
C ASP A 40 -41.54 47.07 -4.46
N GLY A 41 -41.90 46.77 -5.72
CA GLY A 41 -42.22 47.75 -6.75
C GLY A 41 -41.02 48.29 -7.53
N LYS A 42 -39.85 47.66 -7.44
CA LYS A 42 -38.69 48.04 -8.27
C LYS A 42 -38.92 47.61 -9.73
N SER A 43 -38.41 48.39 -10.67
CA SER A 43 -38.50 48.05 -12.10
C SER A 43 -37.50 46.93 -12.45
N CYS A 44 -37.82 46.13 -13.48
CA CYS A 44 -36.90 45.10 -13.98
C CYS A 44 -35.52 45.69 -14.33
N HIS A 45 -35.50 46.90 -14.91
CA HIS A 45 -34.27 47.61 -15.26
C HIS A 45 -33.39 47.93 -14.04
N ALA A 46 -33.99 48.47 -12.98
CA ALA A 46 -33.24 48.81 -11.76
C ALA A 46 -32.70 47.56 -11.05
N ILE A 47 -33.46 46.46 -11.05
CA ILE A 47 -33.03 45.19 -10.47
C ILE A 47 -31.91 44.58 -11.32
N ALA A 48 -32.03 44.62 -12.64
CA ALA A 48 -31.03 44.14 -13.57
C ALA A 48 -29.69 44.85 -13.39
N GLU A 49 -29.71 46.19 -13.22
CA GLU A 49 -28.53 46.99 -12.92
C GLU A 49 -27.88 46.56 -11.59
N PHE A 50 -28.68 46.39 -10.53
CA PHE A 50 -28.17 46.04 -9.20
C PHE A 50 -27.65 44.60 -9.10
N LEU A 51 -28.23 43.67 -9.86
CA LEU A 51 -27.83 42.25 -9.89
C LEU A 51 -26.83 41.92 -10.99
N TYR A 52 -26.41 42.91 -11.80
CA TYR A 52 -25.56 42.78 -12.97
C TYR A 52 -26.08 41.73 -13.97
N LEU A 53 -27.36 41.86 -14.32
CA LEU A 53 -28.09 40.99 -15.25
C LEU A 53 -28.74 41.81 -16.36
N ASP A 54 -29.27 41.11 -17.35
CA ASP A 54 -30.11 41.72 -18.39
C ASP A 54 -31.57 41.83 -17.91
N ASP A 55 -32.28 42.90 -18.30
CA ASP A 55 -33.63 43.14 -17.80
C ASP A 55 -34.67 42.14 -18.35
N ASP A 56 -34.41 41.50 -19.49
CA ASP A 56 -35.20 40.37 -19.99
C ASP A 56 -35.03 39.12 -19.13
N THR A 57 -33.88 38.95 -18.48
CA THR A 57 -33.67 37.84 -17.52
C THR A 57 -34.60 38.00 -16.32
N ILE A 58 -34.73 39.23 -15.80
CA ILE A 58 -35.63 39.53 -14.69
C ILE A 58 -37.10 39.37 -15.11
N ARG A 59 -37.47 39.80 -16.33
CA ARG A 59 -38.81 39.55 -16.89
C ARG A 59 -39.10 38.05 -17.02
N GLY A 60 -38.12 37.27 -17.49
CA GLY A 60 -38.21 35.82 -17.62
C GLY A 60 -38.45 35.15 -16.27
N TRP A 61 -37.68 35.52 -15.24
CA TRP A 61 -37.87 34.98 -13.89
C TRP A 61 -39.25 35.31 -13.32
N TYR A 62 -39.72 36.55 -13.49
CA TYR A 62 -41.08 36.91 -13.09
C TYR A 62 -42.14 36.08 -13.82
N LYS A 63 -41.99 35.88 -15.13
CA LYS A 63 -42.92 35.06 -15.92
C LYS A 63 -42.94 33.61 -15.42
N THR A 64 -41.78 32.99 -15.25
CA THR A 64 -41.68 31.62 -14.71
C THR A 64 -42.28 31.51 -13.32
N TYR A 65 -42.02 32.48 -12.43
CA TYR A 65 -42.61 32.51 -11.11
C TYR A 65 -44.14 32.61 -11.14
N ARG A 66 -44.68 33.45 -12.03
CA ARG A 66 -46.13 33.62 -12.19
C ARG A 66 -46.83 32.40 -12.78
N GLU A 67 -46.17 31.68 -13.68
CA GLU A 67 -46.75 30.52 -14.38
C GLU A 67 -46.62 29.23 -13.56
N ALA A 68 -45.52 29.04 -12.83
CA ALA A 68 -45.17 27.76 -12.22
C ALA A 68 -44.66 27.85 -10.77
N GLY A 69 -44.65 29.03 -10.16
CA GLY A 69 -44.31 29.23 -8.75
C GLY A 69 -42.81 29.19 -8.43
N TRP A 70 -42.51 29.21 -7.12
CA TRP A 70 -41.14 29.26 -6.61
C TRP A 70 -40.33 28.00 -6.94
N ASP A 71 -40.94 26.82 -6.79
CA ASP A 71 -40.27 25.54 -7.03
C ASP A 71 -39.71 25.45 -8.45
N ALA A 72 -40.47 25.89 -9.45
CA ALA A 72 -40.03 25.91 -10.85
C ALA A 72 -38.91 26.91 -11.12
N LEU A 73 -38.89 28.07 -10.44
CA LEU A 73 -37.83 29.08 -10.61
C LEU A 73 -36.54 28.71 -9.86
N SER A 74 -36.67 28.00 -8.74
CA SER A 74 -35.55 27.54 -7.92
C SER A 74 -34.78 26.37 -8.56
N PHE A 75 -35.43 25.60 -9.45
CA PHE A 75 -34.84 24.44 -10.11
C PHE A 75 -33.79 24.83 -11.15
N ASP A 76 -32.52 24.46 -10.92
CA ASP A 76 -31.43 24.66 -11.87
C ASP A 76 -31.34 23.48 -12.85
N GLY A 77 -32.01 23.60 -13.99
CA GLY A 77 -32.09 22.57 -15.04
C GLY A 77 -30.81 22.41 -15.88
N TRP A 78 -29.63 22.75 -15.34
CA TRP A 78 -28.37 22.68 -16.07
C TRP A 78 -28.02 21.22 -16.39
N LYS A 79 -28.43 20.76 -17.57
CA LYS A 79 -27.97 19.50 -18.14
C LYS A 79 -26.54 19.71 -18.62
N GLY A 80 -25.58 19.19 -17.84
CA GLY A 80 -24.17 19.20 -18.21
C GLY A 80 -23.94 18.72 -19.65
N GLY A 81 -22.87 19.22 -20.28
CA GLY A 81 -22.58 18.94 -21.68
C GLY A 81 -22.58 17.45 -22.02
N GLN A 82 -23.15 17.11 -23.17
CA GLN A 82 -23.18 15.74 -23.70
C GLN A 82 -21.74 15.20 -23.85
N SER A 83 -21.55 13.93 -23.45
CA SER A 83 -20.27 13.24 -23.66
C SER A 83 -19.89 13.27 -25.14
N ARG A 84 -18.62 13.57 -25.44
CA ARG A 84 -18.11 13.54 -26.82
C ARG A 84 -17.88 12.12 -27.35
N MET A 85 -17.98 11.11 -26.49
CA MET A 85 -17.88 9.69 -26.85
C MET A 85 -19.24 9.02 -26.74
N THR A 86 -19.53 8.11 -27.67
CA THR A 86 -20.70 7.21 -27.59
C THR A 86 -20.43 6.06 -26.62
N ALA A 87 -21.49 5.38 -26.18
CA ALA A 87 -21.36 4.22 -25.29
C ALA A 87 -20.50 3.10 -25.90
N ASP A 88 -20.62 2.86 -27.22
CA ASP A 88 -19.82 1.84 -27.92
C ASP A 88 -18.33 2.20 -27.97
N GLN A 89 -18.01 3.49 -28.13
CA GLN A 89 -16.62 3.98 -28.09
C GLN A 89 -16.04 3.87 -26.68
N GLU A 90 -16.84 4.16 -25.65
CA GLU A 90 -16.43 3.99 -24.25
C GLU A 90 -16.18 2.51 -23.91
N ALA A 91 -17.04 1.59 -24.36
CA ALA A 91 -16.84 0.16 -24.19
C ALA A 91 -15.55 -0.34 -24.88
N ALA A 92 -15.35 0.04 -26.14
CA ALA A 92 -14.14 -0.32 -26.88
C ALA A 92 -12.85 0.24 -26.23
N LEU A 93 -12.90 1.46 -25.69
CA LEU A 93 -11.78 2.04 -24.94
C LEU A 93 -11.52 1.27 -23.64
N CYS A 94 -12.57 0.88 -22.91
CA CYS A 94 -12.43 0.09 -21.68
C CYS A 94 -11.73 -1.25 -21.93
N ASP A 95 -12.11 -1.97 -22.99
CA ASP A 95 -11.49 -3.26 -23.31
C ASP A 95 -10.04 -3.10 -23.72
N TRP A 96 -9.73 -2.08 -24.53
CA TRP A 96 -8.36 -1.76 -24.91
C TRP A 96 -7.47 -1.40 -23.70
N LEU A 97 -8.02 -0.68 -22.70
CA LEU A 97 -7.32 -0.33 -21.47
C LEU A 97 -7.15 -1.51 -20.50
N LYS A 98 -8.03 -2.51 -20.50
CA LYS A 98 -7.89 -3.70 -19.63
C LYS A 98 -6.73 -4.59 -20.08
N ASP A 99 -6.53 -4.69 -21.39
CA ASP A 99 -5.44 -5.50 -21.95
C ASP A 99 -4.08 -4.79 -21.89
N ARG A 100 -4.02 -3.52 -21.43
CA ARG A 100 -2.82 -2.69 -21.46
C ARG A 100 -2.64 -1.87 -20.19
N PHE A 101 -1.45 -1.97 -19.58
CA PHE A 101 -1.08 -1.10 -18.48
C PHE A 101 -0.52 0.24 -18.98
N CYS A 102 -1.39 1.12 -19.51
CA CYS A 102 -1.00 2.43 -20.01
C CYS A 102 -0.48 3.32 -18.87
N ARG A 103 0.76 3.80 -18.99
CA ARG A 103 1.44 4.58 -17.94
C ARG A 103 1.18 6.09 -18.04
N SER A 104 0.60 6.55 -19.16
CA SER A 104 0.41 7.96 -19.47
C SER A 104 -0.89 8.18 -20.26
N THR A 105 -1.57 9.28 -19.96
CA THR A 105 -2.72 9.74 -20.75
C THR A 105 -2.34 10.12 -22.19
N VAL A 106 -1.07 10.38 -22.50
CA VAL A 106 -0.64 10.73 -23.88
C VAL A 106 -0.90 9.57 -24.83
N GLU A 107 -0.57 8.34 -24.40
CA GLU A 107 -0.82 7.11 -25.16
C GLU A 107 -2.33 6.90 -25.37
N ILE A 108 -3.11 7.14 -24.30
CA ILE A 108 -4.58 7.00 -24.32
C ILE A 108 -5.21 8.04 -25.25
N MET A 109 -4.77 9.30 -25.20
CA MET A 109 -5.25 10.37 -26.08
C MET A 109 -4.89 10.11 -27.55
N ALA A 110 -3.70 9.59 -27.82
CA ALA A 110 -3.30 9.19 -29.17
C ALA A 110 -4.20 8.07 -29.70
N HIS A 111 -4.47 7.05 -28.88
CA HIS A 111 -5.38 5.96 -29.24
C HIS A 111 -6.81 6.46 -29.50
N ILE A 112 -7.34 7.33 -28.63
CA ILE A 112 -8.67 7.93 -28.82
C ILE A 112 -8.73 8.75 -30.12
N SER A 113 -7.67 9.51 -30.44
CA SER A 113 -7.61 10.30 -31.67
C SER A 113 -7.51 9.42 -32.91
N GLU A 114 -6.71 8.36 -32.88
CA GLU A 114 -6.51 7.45 -34.00
C GLU A 114 -7.75 6.58 -34.26
N LYS A 115 -8.32 6.00 -33.19
CA LYS A 115 -9.40 5.02 -33.28
C LYS A 115 -10.78 5.65 -33.46
N PHE A 116 -11.02 6.78 -32.79
CA PHE A 116 -12.34 7.41 -32.73
C PHE A 116 -12.38 8.80 -33.38
N GLY A 117 -11.24 9.34 -33.81
CA GLY A 117 -11.17 10.69 -34.41
C GLY A 117 -11.41 11.82 -33.41
N LEU A 118 -11.36 11.54 -32.10
CA LEU A 118 -11.72 12.48 -31.05
C LEU A 118 -10.48 13.12 -30.42
N ARG A 119 -10.48 14.45 -30.36
CA ARG A 119 -9.46 15.21 -29.62
C ARG A 119 -9.94 15.49 -28.20
N CYS A 120 -9.31 14.88 -27.21
CA CYS A 120 -9.50 15.22 -25.81
C CYS A 120 -8.26 15.94 -25.26
N SER A 121 -8.47 16.89 -24.34
CA SER A 121 -7.38 17.50 -23.57
C SER A 121 -6.89 16.51 -22.51
N HIS A 122 -5.70 16.76 -21.96
CA HIS A 122 -5.16 15.96 -20.85
C HIS A 122 -6.15 15.87 -19.67
N SER A 123 -6.71 17.01 -19.24
CA SER A 123 -7.72 17.06 -18.18
C SER A 123 -9.04 16.38 -18.57
N GLY A 124 -9.44 16.46 -19.84
CA GLY A 124 -10.60 15.75 -20.37
C GLY A 124 -10.41 14.23 -20.37
N CYS A 125 -9.21 13.75 -20.71
CA CYS A 125 -8.84 12.34 -20.66
C CYS A 125 -8.88 11.80 -19.22
N ILE A 126 -8.34 12.53 -18.25
CA ILE A 126 -8.42 12.12 -16.83
C ILE A 126 -9.87 12.02 -16.35
N LYS A 127 -10.71 13.03 -16.66
CA LYS A 127 -12.13 13.02 -16.29
C LYS A 127 -12.89 11.85 -16.93
N LEU A 128 -12.58 11.55 -18.20
CA LEU A 128 -13.13 10.40 -18.91
C LEU A 128 -12.74 9.08 -18.21
N LEU A 129 -11.45 8.88 -17.92
CA LEU A 129 -10.97 7.67 -17.25
C LEU A 129 -11.62 7.46 -15.88
N ALA A 130 -11.73 8.53 -15.08
CA ALA A 130 -12.41 8.48 -13.79
C ALA A 130 -13.90 8.11 -13.95
N ARG A 131 -14.59 8.66 -14.95
CA ARG A 131 -15.99 8.32 -15.26
C ARG A 131 -16.15 6.85 -15.69
N LEU A 132 -15.18 6.32 -16.43
CA LEU A 132 -15.15 4.91 -16.84
C LEU A 132 -14.67 3.95 -15.74
N GLY A 133 -14.38 4.45 -14.53
CA GLY A 133 -13.97 3.64 -13.39
C GLY A 133 -12.49 3.24 -13.37
N PHE A 134 -11.64 3.86 -14.19
CA PHE A 134 -10.19 3.63 -14.19
C PHE A 134 -9.49 4.53 -13.17
N GLU A 135 -8.57 3.95 -12.41
CA GLU A 135 -7.75 4.67 -11.42
C GLU A 135 -6.26 4.45 -11.71
N TYR A 136 -5.47 5.51 -11.54
CA TYR A 136 -4.01 5.41 -11.64
C TYR A 136 -3.43 4.79 -10.36
N ARG A 137 -3.04 3.52 -10.43
CA ARG A 137 -2.44 2.78 -9.31
C ARG A 137 -1.12 2.13 -9.67
N LYS A 138 -0.24 2.02 -8.69
CA LYS A 138 0.95 1.16 -8.79
C LYS A 138 0.52 -0.31 -8.67
N PRO A 139 0.87 -1.18 -9.63
CA PRO A 139 0.62 -2.61 -9.50
C PRO A 139 1.33 -3.15 -8.25
N LYS A 140 0.63 -3.98 -7.48
CA LYS A 140 1.26 -4.73 -6.40
C LYS A 140 1.97 -5.94 -7.00
N ALA A 141 3.26 -6.10 -6.71
CA ALA A 141 3.95 -7.34 -7.03
C ALA A 141 3.32 -8.46 -6.17
N LEU A 142 2.75 -9.46 -6.81
CA LEU A 142 2.32 -10.67 -6.11
C LEU A 142 3.57 -11.55 -5.93
N PRO A 143 3.91 -11.95 -4.69
CA PRO A 143 4.93 -12.95 -4.49
C PRO A 143 4.56 -14.18 -5.31
N ARG A 144 5.52 -14.77 -6.03
CA ARG A 144 5.35 -16.15 -6.49
C ARG A 144 5.27 -16.97 -5.20
N VAL A 145 4.13 -17.58 -4.92
CA VAL A 145 3.95 -18.48 -3.76
C VAL A 145 3.86 -19.91 -4.28
N ALA A 146 4.39 -20.88 -3.55
CA ALA A 146 4.17 -22.28 -3.88
C ALA A 146 2.67 -22.63 -3.84
N SER A 147 2.26 -23.70 -4.55
CA SER A 147 0.86 -24.15 -4.49
C SER A 147 0.44 -24.48 -3.05
N THR A 148 -0.84 -24.29 -2.76
CA THR A 148 -1.45 -24.53 -1.45
C THR A 148 -1.15 -25.93 -0.92
N GLU A 149 -1.14 -26.94 -1.80
CA GLU A 149 -0.84 -28.33 -1.44
C GLU A 149 0.61 -28.50 -0.99
N LYS A 150 1.54 -27.82 -1.65
CA LYS A 150 2.98 -27.88 -1.31
C LYS A 150 3.29 -27.18 0.01
N GLN A 151 2.55 -26.12 0.33
CA GLN A 151 2.66 -25.46 1.62
C GLN A 151 2.10 -26.36 2.73
N ALA A 152 0.91 -26.93 2.51
CA ALA A 152 0.27 -27.83 3.47
C ALA A 152 1.13 -29.07 3.75
N SER A 153 1.70 -29.70 2.73
CA SER A 153 2.55 -30.89 2.91
C SER A 153 3.81 -30.60 3.74
N PHE A 154 4.43 -29.43 3.57
CA PHE A 154 5.54 -29.02 4.43
C PHE A 154 5.10 -28.82 5.87
N ILE A 155 3.97 -28.15 6.10
CA ILE A 155 3.43 -27.92 7.45
C ILE A 155 3.16 -29.26 8.14
N THR A 156 2.53 -30.21 7.44
CA THR A 156 2.29 -31.56 7.99
C THR A 156 3.59 -32.28 8.32
N MET A 157 4.58 -32.27 7.43
CA MET A 157 5.89 -32.88 7.68
C MET A 157 6.58 -32.26 8.91
N TYR A 158 6.55 -30.93 9.02
CA TYR A 158 7.13 -30.22 10.16
C TYR A 158 6.43 -30.56 11.48
N GLN A 159 5.11 -30.64 11.48
CA GLN A 159 4.33 -31.03 12.66
C GLN A 159 4.65 -32.46 13.10
N SER A 160 4.78 -33.41 12.16
CA SER A 160 5.22 -34.78 12.46
C SER A 160 6.63 -34.80 13.02
N LEU A 161 7.56 -34.04 12.43
CA LEU A 161 8.93 -33.92 12.93
C LEU A 161 8.98 -33.44 14.39
N LEU A 162 8.21 -32.40 14.72
CA LEU A 162 8.15 -31.90 16.10
C LEU A 162 7.48 -32.87 17.07
N ALA A 163 6.48 -33.63 16.63
CA ALA A 163 5.78 -34.61 17.47
C ALA A 163 6.68 -35.82 17.83
N GLU A 164 7.61 -36.16 16.96
CA GLU A 164 8.55 -37.29 17.13
C GLU A 164 9.94 -36.86 17.62
N LEU A 165 10.16 -35.56 17.83
CA LEU A 165 11.46 -35.00 18.17
C LEU A 165 11.95 -35.50 19.54
N GLY A 166 13.10 -36.16 19.56
CA GLY A 166 13.77 -36.58 20.79
C GLY A 166 14.33 -35.40 21.59
N ALA A 167 14.47 -35.55 22.91
CA ALA A 167 15.11 -34.53 23.77
C ALA A 167 16.60 -34.31 23.44
N ASP A 168 17.24 -35.31 22.83
CA ASP A 168 18.59 -35.27 22.27
C ASP A 168 18.61 -34.79 20.81
N GLU A 169 17.52 -34.23 20.30
CA GLU A 169 17.46 -33.63 18.96
C GLU A 169 17.17 -32.12 19.03
N ALA A 170 17.47 -31.41 17.94
CA ALA A 170 17.17 -29.98 17.82
C ALA A 170 16.76 -29.61 16.41
N VAL A 171 15.94 -28.57 16.28
CA VAL A 171 15.53 -28.01 14.98
C VAL A 171 15.99 -26.56 14.88
N TYR A 172 16.70 -26.25 13.80
CA TYR A 172 17.11 -24.91 13.43
C TYR A 172 16.53 -24.51 12.08
N PHE A 173 16.16 -23.25 11.97
CA PHE A 173 15.82 -22.61 10.70
C PHE A 173 16.98 -21.71 10.29
N ALA A 174 17.53 -21.91 9.10
CA ALA A 174 18.69 -21.19 8.60
C ALA A 174 18.40 -20.48 7.28
N ASP A 175 19.07 -19.35 7.09
CA ASP A 175 18.99 -18.53 5.88
C ASP A 175 20.09 -17.47 5.88
N ALA A 176 20.31 -16.83 4.74
CA ALA A 176 21.18 -15.68 4.60
C ALA A 176 20.40 -14.38 4.41
N VAL A 177 20.83 -13.32 5.11
CA VAL A 177 20.27 -11.98 4.97
C VAL A 177 21.36 -10.99 4.58
N HIS A 178 20.97 -9.99 3.78
CA HIS A 178 21.85 -8.94 3.29
C HIS A 178 21.36 -7.56 3.73
N PRO A 179 21.51 -7.16 5.01
CA PRO A 179 21.08 -5.84 5.45
C PRO A 179 21.84 -4.75 4.69
N GLU A 180 21.11 -3.98 3.90
CA GLU A 180 21.65 -2.85 3.14
C GLU A 180 21.80 -1.61 4.03
N TYR A 181 22.87 -0.86 3.81
CA TYR A 181 23.15 0.43 4.44
C TYR A 181 22.23 1.52 3.86
N GLN A 182 20.94 1.37 4.15
CA GLN A 182 19.87 2.27 3.73
C GLN A 182 18.93 2.50 4.89
N THR A 183 18.50 3.74 5.03
CA THR A 183 17.44 4.09 5.98
C THR A 183 16.10 3.63 5.43
N LYS A 184 15.34 2.84 6.21
CA LYS A 184 14.03 2.32 5.81
C LYS A 184 12.93 3.06 6.58
N PRO A 185 12.20 4.03 5.98
CA PRO A 185 11.05 4.63 6.61
C PRO A 185 9.98 3.56 6.89
N ALA A 186 9.46 3.55 8.12
CA ALA A 186 8.42 2.63 8.56
C ALA A 186 7.34 3.39 9.34
N TYR A 187 6.12 2.86 9.36
CA TYR A 187 5.01 3.46 10.09
C TYR A 187 5.32 3.57 11.59
N GLY A 188 4.87 4.66 12.20
CA GLY A 188 5.01 4.93 13.63
C GLY A 188 4.02 5.99 14.07
N TRP A 189 3.72 6.01 15.37
CA TRP A 189 2.81 6.99 15.95
C TRP A 189 3.52 8.33 16.13
N VAL A 190 2.93 9.40 15.61
CA VAL A 190 3.40 10.77 15.80
C VAL A 190 2.25 11.69 16.17
N LYS A 191 2.58 12.80 16.84
CA LYS A 191 1.58 13.78 17.27
C LYS A 191 0.85 14.36 16.07
N THR A 192 -0.47 14.52 16.14
CA THR A 192 -1.26 15.17 15.09
C THR A 192 -0.68 16.53 14.75
N GLY A 193 -0.49 16.80 13.45
CA GLY A 193 0.15 18.03 12.95
C GLY A 193 1.69 18.00 12.92
N SER A 194 2.33 16.90 13.32
CA SER A 194 3.78 16.74 13.15
C SER A 194 4.12 16.02 11.84
N HIS A 195 5.21 16.47 11.20
CA HIS A 195 5.74 15.92 9.96
C HIS A 195 7.14 15.36 10.21
N PRO A 196 7.26 14.18 10.85
CA PRO A 196 8.56 13.56 11.11
C PRO A 196 9.26 13.27 9.77
N ALA A 197 10.52 13.69 9.67
CA ALA A 197 11.39 13.36 8.54
C ALA A 197 12.55 12.51 9.06
N VAL A 198 12.94 11.50 8.28
CA VAL A 198 14.11 10.68 8.56
C VAL A 198 15.14 10.94 7.49
N THR A 199 16.37 11.26 7.90
CA THR A 199 17.50 11.49 6.99
C THR A 199 17.79 10.22 6.19
N THR A 200 17.90 10.35 4.87
CA THR A 200 18.28 9.26 3.98
C THR A 200 19.79 9.09 3.91
N THR A 201 20.24 7.85 3.79
CA THR A 201 21.66 7.51 3.68
C THR A 201 22.12 7.67 2.22
N ALA A 202 23.25 8.33 1.98
CA ALA A 202 23.79 8.56 0.63
C ALA A 202 24.74 7.44 0.12
N GLY A 203 25.09 6.48 0.97
CA GLY A 203 26.08 5.42 0.67
C GLY A 203 25.49 4.14 0.09
N ARG A 204 26.35 3.33 -0.55
CA ARG A 204 26.05 1.95 -0.94
C ARG A 204 26.92 1.01 -0.13
N GLY A 205 26.30 0.09 0.59
CA GLY A 205 26.99 -0.90 1.42
C GLY A 205 26.00 -1.93 1.93
N ARG A 206 26.50 -3.09 2.34
CA ARG A 206 25.70 -4.13 2.97
C ARG A 206 26.55 -4.89 3.99
N VAL A 207 25.87 -5.52 4.92
CA VAL A 207 26.41 -6.62 5.72
C VAL A 207 25.86 -7.89 5.11
N ASN A 208 26.62 -8.99 5.14
CA ASN A 208 26.04 -10.31 4.88
C ASN A 208 26.09 -11.09 6.17
N ILE A 209 24.96 -11.72 6.50
CA ILE A 209 24.84 -12.62 7.63
C ILE A 209 24.29 -13.92 7.10
N HIS A 210 24.94 -15.02 7.44
CA HIS A 210 24.36 -16.35 7.27
C HIS A 210 24.07 -16.86 8.68
N GLY A 211 22.81 -17.05 9.01
CA GLY A 211 22.38 -17.32 10.38
C GLY A 211 21.39 -18.46 10.49
N ALA A 212 21.17 -18.90 11.71
CA ALA A 212 20.12 -19.83 12.07
C ALA A 212 19.36 -19.37 13.32
N VAL A 213 18.19 -19.94 13.57
CA VAL A 213 17.43 -19.77 14.80
C VAL A 213 16.79 -21.10 15.23
N ASN A 214 16.96 -21.47 16.50
CA ASN A 214 16.19 -22.53 17.14
C ASN A 214 15.02 -21.88 17.89
N LEU A 215 13.78 -22.30 17.63
CA LEU A 215 12.59 -21.66 18.20
C LEU A 215 12.30 -22.04 19.65
N GLU A 216 12.84 -23.16 20.12
CA GLU A 216 12.66 -23.64 21.49
C GLU A 216 13.58 -22.87 22.45
N THR A 217 14.87 -22.80 22.11
CA THR A 217 15.90 -22.17 22.96
C THR A 217 16.19 -20.72 22.59
N PHE A 218 15.76 -20.29 21.40
CA PHE A 218 16.13 -19.03 20.77
C PHE A 218 17.64 -18.85 20.55
N ASP A 219 18.41 -19.94 20.53
CA ASP A 219 19.80 -19.89 20.06
C ASP A 219 19.84 -19.45 18.59
N ALA A 220 20.73 -18.50 18.29
CA ALA A 220 20.84 -17.88 16.99
C ALA A 220 22.31 -17.80 16.52
N PRO A 221 22.91 -18.94 16.07
CA PRO A 221 24.25 -18.93 15.53
C PRO A 221 24.29 -18.19 14.19
N PHE A 222 25.39 -17.49 13.94
CA PHE A 222 25.59 -16.76 12.70
C PHE A 222 27.06 -16.65 12.33
N VAL A 223 27.31 -16.44 11.03
CA VAL A 223 28.59 -16.06 10.46
C VAL A 223 28.43 -14.76 9.67
N GLU A 224 29.51 -13.99 9.57
CA GLU A 224 29.55 -12.70 8.87
C GLU A 224 30.52 -12.83 7.68
N PRO A 225 30.09 -13.42 6.55
CA PRO A 225 30.98 -13.64 5.43
C PRO A 225 31.03 -12.41 4.50
N THR A 226 32.13 -12.28 3.76
CA THR A 226 32.22 -11.30 2.67
C THR A 226 31.23 -11.62 1.53
N THR A 227 31.03 -12.91 1.27
CA THR A 227 30.08 -13.44 0.28
C THR A 227 29.37 -14.64 0.87
N VAL A 228 28.06 -14.75 0.66
CA VAL A 228 27.31 -15.93 1.07
C VAL A 228 27.48 -17.00 0.00
N ASP A 229 28.11 -18.10 0.38
CA ASP A 229 28.47 -19.25 -0.45
C ASP A 229 28.47 -20.56 0.35
N GLY A 230 28.93 -21.65 -0.27
CA GLY A 230 29.01 -22.97 0.36
C GLY A 230 29.95 -22.99 1.58
N VAL A 231 31.03 -22.21 1.57
CA VAL A 231 31.95 -22.09 2.71
C VAL A 231 31.27 -21.42 3.89
N SER A 232 30.53 -20.33 3.66
CA SER A 232 29.76 -19.70 4.73
C SER A 232 28.69 -20.64 5.30
N ALA A 233 28.09 -21.49 4.45
CA ALA A 233 27.11 -22.48 4.87
C ALA A 233 27.74 -23.54 5.78
N THR A 234 28.89 -24.12 5.41
CA THR A 234 29.58 -25.12 6.25
C THR A 234 30.07 -24.52 7.57
N GLN A 235 30.53 -23.27 7.58
CA GLN A 235 30.89 -22.56 8.81
C GLN A 235 29.69 -22.38 9.75
N LEU A 236 28.51 -22.05 9.21
CA LEU A 236 27.28 -21.97 10.00
C LEU A 236 26.90 -23.34 10.57
N LEU A 237 26.93 -24.40 9.75
CA LEU A 237 26.63 -25.76 10.20
C LEU A 237 27.59 -26.22 11.31
N ALA A 238 28.90 -25.95 11.17
CA ALA A 238 29.89 -26.24 12.21
C ALA A 238 29.55 -25.53 13.54
N LYS A 239 29.16 -24.24 13.49
CA LYS A 239 28.75 -23.50 14.69
C LYS A 239 27.48 -24.06 15.32
N ILE A 240 26.53 -24.53 14.52
CA ILE A 240 25.34 -25.20 15.03
C ILE A 240 25.74 -26.48 15.77
N GLU A 241 26.61 -27.31 15.19
CA GLU A 241 27.12 -28.50 15.88
C GLU A 241 27.82 -28.16 17.21
N GLU A 242 28.71 -27.16 17.20
CA GLU A 242 29.48 -26.70 18.37
C GLU A 242 28.58 -26.22 19.51
N ARG A 243 27.48 -25.52 19.19
CA ARG A 243 26.54 -24.99 20.19
C ARG A 243 25.59 -26.03 20.77
N ASN A 244 25.52 -27.21 20.18
CA ASN A 244 24.59 -28.26 20.57
C ASN A 244 25.35 -29.55 20.89
N PRO A 245 26.32 -29.56 21.83
CA PRO A 245 27.18 -30.72 22.11
C PRO A 245 26.41 -31.92 22.68
N ASP A 246 25.26 -31.68 23.29
CA ASP A 246 24.38 -32.68 23.90
C ASP A 246 23.39 -33.32 22.91
N LYS A 247 23.30 -32.82 21.67
CA LYS A 247 22.35 -33.30 20.68
C LYS A 247 22.93 -34.41 19.83
N ARG A 248 22.22 -35.53 19.65
CA ARG A 248 22.60 -36.60 18.74
C ARG A 248 22.33 -36.23 17.28
N LEU A 249 21.23 -35.54 17.00
CA LEU A 249 20.80 -35.15 15.66
C LEU A 249 20.26 -33.73 15.64
N ILE A 250 20.62 -32.94 14.63
CA ILE A 250 20.22 -31.54 14.49
C ILE A 250 19.63 -31.35 13.10
N HIS A 251 18.32 -31.10 13.04
CA HIS A 251 17.59 -30.83 11.81
C HIS A 251 17.75 -29.36 11.44
N VAL A 252 18.35 -29.07 10.29
CA VAL A 252 18.51 -27.70 9.78
C VAL A 252 17.63 -27.51 8.56
N ILE A 253 16.62 -26.66 8.72
CA ILE A 253 15.66 -26.28 7.69
C ILE A 253 16.11 -24.98 7.04
N TRP A 254 16.37 -24.96 5.75
CA TRP A 254 16.76 -23.75 5.01
C TRP A 254 16.23 -23.72 3.59
N ASP A 255 16.38 -22.59 2.91
CA ASP A 255 15.90 -22.39 1.55
C ASP A 255 16.62 -23.28 0.52
N ASN A 256 16.12 -23.24 -0.72
CA ASN A 256 16.60 -24.07 -1.82
C ASN A 256 17.76 -23.42 -2.59
N ALA A 257 18.54 -22.52 -1.97
CA ALA A 257 19.66 -21.84 -2.61
C ALA A 257 20.71 -22.83 -3.13
N ALA A 258 21.35 -22.51 -4.26
CA ALA A 258 22.30 -23.40 -4.92
C ALA A 258 23.50 -23.75 -4.01
N TYR A 259 23.96 -22.79 -3.21
CA TYR A 259 25.09 -22.99 -2.30
C TYR A 259 24.76 -23.91 -1.12
N HIS A 260 23.48 -24.06 -0.74
CA HIS A 260 23.03 -25.07 0.24
C HIS A 260 23.13 -26.52 -0.26
N LYS A 261 23.42 -26.71 -1.56
CA LYS A 261 23.54 -28.02 -2.22
C LYS A 261 24.88 -28.20 -2.92
N GLY A 262 25.79 -27.25 -2.70
CA GLY A 262 27.11 -27.20 -3.32
C GLY A 262 28.04 -28.31 -2.81
N PRO A 263 29.23 -28.45 -3.43
CA PRO A 263 30.22 -29.44 -3.04
C PRO A 263 30.63 -29.30 -1.57
N ASP A 264 30.86 -28.07 -1.08
CA ASP A 264 31.29 -27.83 0.31
C ASP A 264 30.30 -28.41 1.34
N VAL A 265 29.00 -28.19 1.11
CA VAL A 265 27.95 -28.70 2.00
C VAL A 265 27.86 -30.23 1.92
N ARG A 266 28.01 -30.82 0.72
CA ARG A 266 28.00 -32.28 0.57
C ARG A 266 29.19 -32.93 1.28
N GLU A 267 30.37 -32.34 1.17
CA GLU A 267 31.57 -32.80 1.85
C GLU A 267 31.42 -32.70 3.37
N PHE A 268 30.88 -31.58 3.86
CA PHE A 268 30.58 -31.41 5.29
C PHE A 268 29.62 -32.49 5.81
N LEU A 269 28.56 -32.80 5.06
CA LEU A 269 27.59 -33.83 5.46
C LEU A 269 28.13 -35.26 5.37
N ALA A 270 29.17 -35.50 4.57
CA ALA A 270 29.78 -36.82 4.41
C ALA A 270 30.71 -37.20 5.58
N ARG A 271 30.99 -36.26 6.50
CA ARG A 271 31.78 -36.51 7.71
C ARG A 271 31.12 -37.59 8.59
N PRO A 272 31.86 -38.61 9.07
CA PRO A 272 31.32 -39.68 9.91
C PRO A 272 30.65 -39.19 11.21
N GLU A 273 31.18 -38.11 11.79
CA GLU A 273 30.71 -37.50 13.03
C GLU A 273 29.69 -36.37 12.82
N CYS A 274 29.25 -36.13 11.57
CA CYS A 274 28.25 -35.11 11.26
C CYS A 274 26.91 -35.47 11.91
N ARG A 275 26.35 -34.52 12.66
CA ARG A 275 25.04 -34.65 13.31
C ARG A 275 23.97 -33.81 12.63
N ILE A 276 24.27 -33.20 11.49
CA ILE A 276 23.34 -32.35 10.76
C ILE A 276 22.48 -33.18 9.81
N HIS A 277 21.15 -33.06 9.95
CA HIS A 277 20.18 -33.49 8.95
C HIS A 277 19.60 -32.27 8.23
N LEU A 278 19.82 -32.16 6.93
CA LEU A 278 19.32 -31.01 6.16
C LEU A 278 17.91 -31.27 5.61
N ILE A 279 17.02 -30.32 5.87
CA ILE A 279 15.66 -30.28 5.32
C ILE A 279 15.54 -29.06 4.41
N GLN A 280 15.21 -29.30 3.14
CA GLN A 280 15.08 -28.23 2.16
C GLN A 280 13.65 -27.69 2.14
N LEU A 281 13.50 -26.39 2.37
CA LEU A 281 12.26 -25.70 2.12
C LEU A 281 11.90 -25.76 0.64
N ARG A 282 10.60 -25.84 0.37
CA ARG A 282 10.11 -25.77 -1.00
C ARG A 282 10.38 -24.36 -1.56
N PRO A 283 10.70 -24.24 -2.86
CA PRO A 283 10.88 -22.92 -3.48
C PRO A 283 9.64 -22.05 -3.25
N TYR A 284 9.85 -20.75 -3.05
CA TYR A 284 8.78 -19.75 -2.93
C TYR A 284 7.91 -19.87 -1.66
N CYS A 285 8.51 -20.33 -0.55
CA CYS A 285 7.87 -20.44 0.76
C CYS A 285 8.63 -19.71 1.90
N PRO A 286 9.09 -18.46 1.75
CA PRO A 286 9.83 -17.77 2.82
C PRO A 286 8.99 -17.59 4.10
N HIS A 287 7.66 -17.52 3.99
CA HIS A 287 6.75 -17.43 5.14
C HIS A 287 6.72 -18.69 6.01
N LEU A 288 7.24 -19.82 5.50
CA LEU A 288 7.43 -21.07 6.22
C LEU A 288 8.85 -21.19 6.83
N ASN A 289 9.67 -20.14 6.72
CA ASN A 289 10.98 -20.05 7.34
C ASN A 289 10.97 -19.01 8.48
N PRO A 290 10.81 -19.42 9.75
CA PRO A 290 10.79 -18.53 10.92
C PRO A 290 11.98 -17.57 11.02
N ILE A 291 13.15 -17.90 10.47
CA ILE A 291 14.28 -16.98 10.47
C ILE A 291 14.00 -15.68 9.69
N GLU A 292 13.09 -15.71 8.71
CA GLU A 292 12.63 -14.51 8.00
C GLU A 292 11.90 -13.55 8.94
N ARG A 293 11.22 -14.09 9.96
CA ARG A 293 10.58 -13.28 11.02
C ARG A 293 11.66 -12.67 11.92
N LEU A 294 12.75 -13.39 12.20
CA LEU A 294 13.90 -12.83 12.91
C LEU A 294 14.57 -11.70 12.10
N TRP A 295 14.67 -11.83 10.78
CA TRP A 295 15.13 -10.76 9.89
C TRP A 295 14.23 -9.53 9.95
N ALA A 296 12.91 -9.72 10.01
CA ALA A 296 11.97 -8.63 10.20
C ALA A 296 12.18 -7.92 11.55
N VAL A 297 12.37 -8.67 12.65
CA VAL A 297 12.69 -8.11 13.97
C VAL A 297 14.00 -7.33 13.95
N MET A 298 15.06 -7.87 13.33
CA MET A 298 16.32 -7.16 13.14
C MET A 298 16.11 -5.85 12.38
N HIS A 299 15.32 -5.85 11.30
CA HIS A 299 15.03 -4.64 10.55
C HIS A 299 14.28 -3.60 11.37
N GLN A 300 13.29 -4.01 12.18
CA GLN A 300 12.61 -3.13 13.14
C GLN A 300 13.59 -2.55 14.17
N HIS A 301 14.48 -3.39 14.69
CA HIS A 301 15.44 -3.00 15.73
C HIS A 301 16.65 -2.25 15.24
N VAL A 302 16.99 -2.25 13.94
CA VAL A 302 18.25 -1.67 13.46
C VAL A 302 18.01 -0.68 12.34
N THR A 303 17.10 -0.96 11.41
CA THR A 303 17.02 -0.19 10.15
C THR A 303 15.81 0.72 10.02
N HIS A 304 14.70 0.40 10.69
CA HIS A 304 13.47 1.17 10.61
C HIS A 304 13.63 2.53 11.28
N ASN A 305 13.33 3.59 10.55
CA ASN A 305 13.35 4.98 11.04
C ASN A 305 14.68 5.40 11.69
N ARG A 306 15.80 4.79 11.29
CA ARG A 306 17.13 5.05 11.85
C ARG A 306 18.13 5.42 10.78
N HIS A 307 18.90 6.46 11.08
CA HIS A 307 20.01 6.91 10.26
C HIS A 307 21.33 6.57 10.93
N TYR A 308 22.26 6.03 10.15
CA TYR A 308 23.64 5.79 10.57
C TYR A 308 24.57 6.72 9.76
N PRO A 309 25.46 7.49 10.41
CA PRO A 309 26.44 8.35 9.74
C PRO A 309 27.40 7.65 8.78
N ASN A 310 27.75 6.37 9.04
CA ASN A 310 28.66 5.60 8.19
C ASN A 310 28.36 4.09 8.25
N GLN A 311 28.87 3.36 7.26
CA GLN A 311 28.67 1.92 7.12
C GLN A 311 29.23 1.12 8.31
N LYS A 312 30.32 1.58 8.95
CA LYS A 312 30.89 0.91 10.12
C LYS A 312 29.93 0.93 11.31
N GLN A 313 29.28 2.06 11.56
CA GLN A 313 28.27 2.17 12.63
C GLN A 313 27.04 1.31 12.33
N PHE A 314 26.59 1.27 11.07
CA PHE A 314 25.53 0.38 10.63
C PHE A 314 25.89 -1.10 10.86
N ALA A 315 27.07 -1.54 10.40
CA ALA A 315 27.55 -2.91 10.58
C ALA A 315 27.66 -3.27 12.07
N ASN A 316 28.24 -2.39 12.88
CA ASN A 316 28.32 -2.58 14.33
C ASN A 316 26.93 -2.72 14.98
N ALA A 317 25.92 -1.98 14.49
CA ALA A 317 24.56 -2.08 15.01
C ALA A 317 23.90 -3.42 14.64
N ILE A 318 24.09 -3.89 13.41
CA ILE A 318 23.67 -5.24 12.98
C ILE A 318 24.33 -6.30 13.87
N LEU A 319 25.66 -6.27 14.01
CA LEU A 319 26.38 -7.26 14.83
C LEU A 319 26.03 -7.17 16.32
N LYS A 320 25.77 -5.96 16.84
CA LYS A 320 25.28 -5.78 18.21
C LYS A 320 23.91 -6.43 18.40
N PHE A 321 23.04 -6.36 17.40
CA PHE A 321 21.74 -7.02 17.44
C PHE A 321 21.93 -8.53 17.66
N PHE A 322 22.72 -9.20 16.83
CA PHE A 322 22.97 -10.63 16.94
C PHE A 322 23.74 -11.04 18.20
N ARG A 323 24.79 -10.30 18.57
CA ARG A 323 25.69 -10.69 19.68
C ARG A 323 25.16 -10.33 21.07
N LYS A 324 24.24 -9.36 21.16
CA LYS A 324 23.78 -8.82 22.45
C LYS A 324 22.26 -8.70 22.56
N THR A 325 21.59 -8.20 21.52
CA THR A 325 20.14 -7.97 21.60
C THR A 325 19.37 -9.28 21.58
N ILE A 326 19.67 -10.19 20.66
CA ILE A 326 19.01 -11.50 20.61
C ILE A 326 19.18 -12.26 21.95
N PRO A 327 20.40 -12.50 22.47
CA PRO A 327 20.55 -13.29 23.71
C PRO A 327 19.89 -12.65 24.94
N ASN A 328 19.84 -11.32 25.01
CA ASN A 328 19.32 -10.62 26.19
C ASN A 328 17.82 -10.35 26.13
N GLU A 329 17.25 -10.19 24.92
CA GLU A 329 15.89 -9.70 24.73
C GLU A 329 14.99 -10.68 23.98
N TRP A 330 15.46 -11.92 23.71
CA TRP A 330 14.72 -12.89 22.89
C TRP A 330 13.28 -13.16 23.36
N LYS A 331 13.02 -13.10 24.67
CA LYS A 331 11.68 -13.29 25.24
C LYS A 331 10.65 -12.30 24.66
N SER A 332 11.10 -11.09 24.28
CA SER A 332 10.25 -10.07 23.64
C SER A 332 9.96 -10.36 22.16
N PHE A 333 10.74 -11.25 21.53
CA PHE A 333 10.62 -11.60 20.11
C PHE A 333 9.89 -12.91 19.88
N ARG A 334 9.71 -13.74 20.90
CA ARG A 334 9.13 -15.09 20.80
C ARG A 334 7.76 -15.12 20.13
N ASP A 335 6.92 -14.11 20.39
CA ASP A 335 5.59 -14.02 19.78
C ASP A 335 5.66 -13.69 18.28
N GLN A 336 6.71 -12.97 17.87
CA GLN A 336 6.93 -12.55 16.48
C GLN A 336 7.68 -13.61 15.67
N VAL A 337 8.65 -14.28 16.29
CA VAL A 337 9.50 -15.32 15.68
C VAL A 337 9.00 -16.68 16.16
N SER A 338 7.92 -17.13 15.52
CA SER A 338 7.27 -18.42 15.80
C SER A 338 7.24 -19.30 14.55
N ASP A 339 6.74 -20.52 14.72
CA ASP A 339 6.42 -21.52 13.71
C ASP A 339 4.91 -21.56 13.39
N ASN A 340 4.17 -20.50 13.72
CA ASN A 340 2.76 -20.33 13.34
C ASN A 340 2.62 -20.16 11.82
N PHE A 341 2.72 -21.26 11.10
CA PHE A 341 2.66 -21.32 9.65
C PHE A 341 1.23 -21.15 9.16
N ARG A 342 1.10 -20.49 8.01
CA ARG A 342 -0.18 -20.26 7.34
C ARG A 342 -0.02 -20.58 5.88
N VAL A 343 -1.02 -21.23 5.31
CA VAL A 343 -1.12 -21.38 3.86
C VAL A 343 -1.57 -20.03 3.27
N ILE A 344 -0.86 -19.57 2.25
CA ILE A 344 -1.14 -18.32 1.53
C ILE A 344 -1.55 -18.67 0.10
N ASN A 345 -2.63 -18.04 -0.38
CA ASN A 345 -3.17 -18.22 -1.74
C ASN A 345 -2.52 -17.28 -2.76
#